data_AF-A0A374I2K1-F1
#
_entry.id   AF-A0A374I2K1-F1
#
_cell.length_a   1.000
_cell.length_b   1.000
_cell.length_c   1.000
_cell.angle_alpha   90.00
_cell.angle_beta   90.00
_cell.angle_gamma   90.00
#
_symmetry.space_group_name_H-M   'P 1'
#
loop_
_entity.id
_entity.type
_entity.pdbx_description
1 polymer ?
#
loop_
_entity_poly.entity_id
_entity_poly.type
_entity_poly.pdbx_seq_one_letter_code
_entity_poly.pdbx_strand_id
1 'polypeptide(L)'
;MDRDMERSEKIISAIKQNGFITEDNATTFIHYKDEDRGIKKIDYKFEYPNEAIELLTSLNTECSTYVSNRENCTSDCKNLNRWPVLKARNIRYQVLTFNRKDSL
;
A
#
# COMPACT_ATOMS: atom_id res chain seq x y z
N MET A 1 10.73 -8.01 0.26
CA MET A 1 9.91 -8.85 -0.63
C MET A 1 9.94 -10.30 -0.18
N ASP A 2 11.00 -11.09 -0.37
CA ASP A 2 10.95 -12.53 -0.05
C ASP A 2 10.63 -12.85 1.42
N ARG A 3 11.20 -12.10 2.37
CA ARG A 3 10.86 -12.23 3.81
C ARG A 3 9.40 -11.86 4.13
N ASP A 4 8.83 -10.92 3.38
CA ASP A 4 7.44 -10.50 3.57
C ASP A 4 6.48 -11.54 3.01
N MET A 5 6.88 -12.20 1.91
CA MET A 5 6.14 -13.30 1.30
C MET A 5 6.00 -14.50 2.24
N GLU A 6 7.09 -14.90 2.90
CA GLU A 6 7.07 -16.00 3.86
C GLU A 6 6.15 -15.72 5.07
N ARG A 7 6.04 -14.44 5.47
CA ARG A 7 5.11 -14.01 6.53
C ARG A 7 3.66 -14.08 6.05
N SER A 8 3.36 -13.57 4.86
CA SER A 8 2.01 -13.63 4.29
C SER A 8 1.52 -15.07 4.13
N GLU A 9 2.37 -16.00 3.69
CA GLU A 9 2.02 -17.42 3.57
C GLU A 9 1.69 -18.06 4.93
N LYS A 10 2.43 -17.72 5.99
CA LYS A 10 2.13 -18.18 7.36
C LYS A 10 0.78 -17.66 7.85
N ILE A 11 0.46 -16.40 7.58
CA ILE A 11 -0.83 -15.79 7.93
C ILE A 11 -1.97 -16.47 7.15
N ILE A 12 -1.83 -16.64 5.84
CA ILE A 12 -2.81 -17.34 4.99
C ILE A 12 -3.04 -18.76 5.53
N SER A 13 -1.97 -19.48 5.87
CA SER A 13 -2.05 -20.85 6.39
C SER A 13 -2.80 -20.90 7.72
N ALA A 14 -2.52 -19.98 8.64
CA ALA A 14 -3.24 -19.88 9.91
C ALA A 14 -4.73 -19.57 9.70
N ILE A 15 -5.08 -18.67 8.78
CA ILE A 15 -6.48 -18.37 8.45
C ILE A 15 -7.18 -19.60 7.86
N LYS A 16 -6.52 -20.33 6.95
CA LYS A 16 -7.05 -21.57 6.36
C LYS A 16 -7.32 -22.66 7.41
N GLN A 17 -6.42 -22.81 8.39
CA GLN A 17 -6.60 -23.74 9.51
C GLN A 17 -7.82 -23.42 10.37
N ASN A 18 -8.31 -22.17 10.34
CA ASN A 18 -9.51 -21.72 11.05
C ASN A 18 -10.79 -21.79 10.20
N GLY A 19 -10.82 -22.63 9.16
CA GLY A 19 -12.04 -22.91 8.39
C GLY A 19 -12.35 -21.90 7.28
N PHE A 20 -11.37 -21.10 6.88
CA PHE A 20 -11.48 -20.18 5.75
C PHE A 20 -10.79 -20.75 4.50
N ILE A 21 -11.24 -20.31 3.33
CA ILE A 21 -10.66 -20.62 2.04
C ILE A 21 -10.40 -19.32 1.27
N THR A 22 -9.40 -19.34 0.42
CA THR A 22 -9.08 -18.22 -0.49
C THR A 22 -8.53 -18.81 -1.78
N GLU A 23 -8.92 -18.20 -2.91
CA GLU A 23 -8.34 -18.47 -4.23
C GLU A 23 -7.20 -17.49 -4.54
N ASP A 24 -7.01 -16.47 -3.69
CA ASP A 24 -6.01 -15.43 -3.90
C ASP A 24 -4.61 -15.96 -3.60
N ASN A 25 -3.64 -15.47 -4.40
CA ASN A 25 -2.24 -15.85 -4.27
C ASN A 25 -1.46 -14.77 -3.52
N ALA A 26 -0.72 -15.17 -2.49
CA ALA A 26 0.17 -14.30 -1.73
C ALA A 26 1.10 -13.49 -2.66
N THR A 27 1.68 -14.10 -3.69
CA THR A 27 2.69 -13.43 -4.53
C THR A 27 2.12 -12.40 -5.50
N THR A 28 0.79 -12.25 -5.54
CA THR A 28 0.14 -11.31 -6.45
C THR A 28 0.03 -9.93 -5.81
N PHE A 29 0.41 -8.92 -6.58
CA PHE A 29 0.25 -7.51 -6.21
C PHE A 29 -0.64 -6.82 -7.21
N ILE A 30 -1.47 -5.92 -6.70
CA ILE A 30 -2.34 -5.09 -7.54
C ILE A 30 -1.97 -3.62 -7.40
N HIS A 31 -2.16 -2.91 -8.51
CA HIS A 31 -2.02 -1.47 -8.62
C HIS A 31 -3.36 -0.88 -9.07
N TYR A 32 -3.80 0.19 -8.42
CA TYR A 32 -5.03 0.87 -8.81
C TYR A 32 -4.72 2.04 -9.74
N LYS A 33 -5.19 1.98 -10.99
CA LYS A 33 -5.03 3.08 -11.96
C LYS A 33 -5.72 4.38 -11.50
N ASP A 34 -6.82 4.22 -10.77
CA ASP A 34 -7.64 5.30 -10.24
C ASP A 34 -7.09 5.76 -8.89
N GLU A 35 -6.43 6.92 -8.90
CA GLU A 35 -5.57 7.42 -7.81
C GLU A 35 -6.34 7.72 -6.52
N ASP A 36 -7.63 8.05 -6.63
CA ASP A 36 -8.47 8.50 -5.51
C ASP A 36 -9.27 7.37 -4.86
N ARG A 37 -9.47 6.26 -5.58
CA ARG A 37 -10.35 5.17 -5.12
C ARG A 37 -9.60 3.95 -4.60
N GLY A 38 -8.38 3.67 -5.06
CA GLY A 38 -7.44 2.72 -4.45
C GLY A 38 -8.05 1.45 -3.80
N ILE A 39 -7.57 1.13 -2.59
CA ILE A 39 -8.10 0.06 -1.74
C ILE A 39 -9.52 0.33 -1.23
N LYS A 40 -9.95 1.61 -1.23
CA LYS A 40 -11.33 2.00 -0.89
C LYS A 40 -12.39 1.42 -1.83
N LYS A 41 -11.99 0.92 -3.01
CA LYS A 41 -12.88 0.11 -3.88
C LYS A 41 -13.29 -1.22 -3.25
N ILE A 42 -12.45 -1.78 -2.38
CA ILE A 42 -12.67 -3.07 -1.72
C ILE A 42 -13.15 -2.83 -0.28
N ASP A 43 -12.51 -1.92 0.45
CA ASP A 43 -12.90 -1.53 1.80
C ASP A 43 -13.12 -0.02 1.86
N TYR A 44 -14.36 0.43 1.69
CA TYR A 44 -14.70 1.85 1.67
C TYR A 44 -14.41 2.57 3.00
N LYS A 45 -14.28 1.83 4.11
CA LYS A 45 -13.93 2.39 5.43
C LYS A 45 -12.43 2.44 5.66
N PHE A 46 -11.62 1.89 4.76
CA PHE A 46 -10.18 1.89 4.89
C PHE A 46 -9.65 3.33 4.91
N GLU A 47 -8.96 3.68 5.98
CA GLU A 47 -8.20 4.91 6.10
C GLU A 47 -6.70 4.56 6.08
N TYR A 48 -5.93 5.29 5.27
CA TYR A 48 -4.48 5.14 5.26
C TYR A 48 -3.93 5.61 6.62
N PRO A 49 -2.98 4.88 7.24
CA PRO A 49 -2.39 5.30 8.51
C PRO A 49 -1.76 6.69 8.39
N ASN A 50 -2.12 7.60 9.28
CA ASN A 50 -1.63 8.98 9.25
C ASN A 50 -0.11 9.02 9.37
N GLU A 51 0.52 8.13 10.16
CA GLU A 51 1.97 8.11 10.30
C GLU A 51 2.68 7.80 8.98
N ALA A 52 2.09 6.92 8.16
CA ALA A 52 2.64 6.60 6.83
C ALA A 52 2.48 7.78 5.87
N ILE A 53 1.34 8.48 5.93
CA ILE A 53 1.10 9.70 5.16
C ILE A 53 2.13 10.77 5.53
N GLU A 54 2.29 11.02 6.82
CA GLU A 54 3.22 12.02 7.37
C GLU A 54 4.66 11.72 6.98
N LEU A 55 5.11 10.47 7.17
CA LEU A 55 6.45 10.03 6.78
C LEU A 55 6.72 10.29 5.31
N LEU A 56 5.82 9.86 4.43
CA LEU A 56 5.98 10.04 2.99
C LEU A 56 5.94 11.52 2.59
N THR A 57 5.19 12.35 3.33
CA THR A 57 5.15 13.80 3.15
C THR A 57 6.47 14.46 3.55
N SER A 58 7.12 13.96 4.61
CA SER A 58 8.38 14.51 5.11
C SER A 58 9.60 14.03 4.32
N LEU A 59 9.51 12.97 3.51
CA LEU A 59 10.67 12.45 2.77
C LEU A 59 11.36 13.49 1.88
N ASN A 60 10.66 14.51 1.40
CA ASN A 60 11.29 15.58 0.62
C ASN A 60 12.27 16.42 1.46
N THR A 61 12.04 16.53 2.77
CA THR A 61 12.91 17.29 3.68
C THR A 61 14.24 16.58 3.94
N GLU A 62 14.28 15.27 3.73
CA GLU A 62 15.48 14.44 3.86
C GLU A 62 16.38 14.48 2.61
N CYS A 63 15.93 15.10 1.52
CA CYS A 63 16.74 15.27 0.31
C CYS A 63 17.87 16.28 0.55
N SER A 64 19.09 15.95 0.11
CA SER A 64 20.29 16.79 0.30
C SER A 64 20.14 18.21 -0.26
N THR A 65 19.41 18.39 -1.36
CA THR A 65 19.08 19.71 -1.90
C THR A 65 18.23 20.50 -0.90
N TYR A 66 17.13 19.93 -0.42
CA TYR A 66 16.24 20.58 0.55
C TYR A 66 16.97 20.95 1.85
N VAL A 67 17.85 20.09 2.34
CA VAL A 67 18.69 20.39 3.51
C VAL A 67 19.60 21.62 3.26
N SER A 68 20.15 21.74 2.04
CA SER A 68 21.12 22.77 1.68
C SER A 68 20.48 24.14 1.41
N ASN A 69 19.35 24.18 0.70
CA ASN A 69 18.74 25.44 0.23
C ASN A 69 17.28 25.64 0.64
N ARG A 70 16.67 24.68 1.36
CA ARG A 70 15.23 24.65 1.69
C ARG A 70 14.31 24.69 0.47
N GLU A 71 14.79 24.24 -0.67
CA GLU A 71 14.03 24.13 -1.91
C GLU A 71 13.83 22.67 -2.33
N ASN A 72 12.75 22.40 -3.06
CA ASN A 72 12.49 21.05 -3.57
C ASN A 72 13.47 20.69 -4.70
N CYS A 73 13.83 19.41 -4.78
CA CYS A 73 15.01 18.94 -5.52
C CYS A 73 14.93 19.08 -7.06
N THR A 74 13.77 19.34 -7.67
CA THR A 74 13.62 19.70 -9.11
C THR A 74 12.29 20.42 -9.44
N SER A 75 12.18 21.04 -10.63
CA SER A 75 10.91 21.52 -11.20
C SER A 75 9.89 20.40 -11.43
N ASP A 76 10.34 19.18 -11.70
CA ASP A 76 9.46 18.02 -11.82
C ASP A 76 8.85 17.65 -10.46
N CYS A 77 9.54 17.89 -9.34
CA CYS A 77 8.93 17.86 -8.01
C CYS A 77 7.86 18.95 -7.78
N LYS A 78 7.79 20.00 -8.60
CA LYS A 78 6.68 20.97 -8.57
C LYS A 78 5.44 20.45 -9.31
N ASN A 79 5.61 19.64 -10.36
CA ASN A 79 4.52 19.05 -11.16
C ASN A 79 4.06 17.68 -10.65
N LEU A 80 4.90 17.02 -9.88
CA LEU A 80 4.53 15.98 -8.96
C LEU A 80 3.60 16.64 -7.92
N ASN A 81 2.27 16.66 -8.17
CA ASN A 81 1.25 16.85 -7.12
C ASN A 81 1.82 16.18 -5.88
N ARG A 82 2.20 16.96 -4.83
CA ARG A 82 3.19 16.69 -3.75
C ARG A 82 3.16 15.30 -3.06
N TRP A 83 2.24 14.49 -3.50
CA TRP A 83 1.83 13.18 -3.08
C TRP A 83 2.00 12.11 -4.17
N PRO A 84 2.90 12.15 -5.18
CA PRO A 84 2.87 11.13 -6.22
C PRO A 84 3.18 9.76 -5.64
N VAL A 85 4.12 9.67 -4.70
CA VAL A 85 4.43 8.44 -3.96
C VAL A 85 3.24 8.00 -3.07
N LEU A 86 2.37 8.94 -2.73
CA LEU A 86 1.17 8.78 -1.91
C LEU A 86 -0.09 8.54 -2.75
N LYS A 87 -0.02 8.71 -4.08
CA LYS A 87 -1.12 8.33 -4.98
C LYS A 87 -1.25 6.82 -4.95
N ALA A 88 -2.48 6.33 -4.77
CA ALA A 88 -2.74 4.90 -4.64
C ALA A 88 -2.19 4.07 -5.82
N ARG A 89 -1.96 4.69 -6.99
CA ARG A 89 -1.33 4.06 -8.16
C ARG A 89 0.08 3.52 -7.91
N ASN A 90 0.84 4.17 -7.02
CA ASN A 90 2.23 3.84 -6.76
C ASN A 90 2.41 2.87 -5.58
N ILE A 91 1.34 2.61 -4.84
CA ILE A 91 1.31 1.62 -3.76
C ILE A 91 1.02 0.25 -4.37
N ARG A 92 1.82 -0.75 -3.98
CA ARG A 92 1.54 -2.17 -4.25
C ARG A 92 0.72 -2.73 -3.11
N TYR A 93 -0.47 -3.22 -3.43
CA TYR A 93 -1.31 -3.90 -2.45
C TYR A 93 -1.22 -5.40 -2.68
N GLN A 94 -1.03 -6.14 -1.60
CA GLN A 94 -1.38 -7.55 -1.52
C GLN A 94 -2.76 -7.61 -0.87
N VAL A 95 -3.78 -7.96 -1.65
CA VAL A 95 -5.16 -8.08 -1.15
C VAL A 95 -5.55 -9.54 -1.23
N LEU A 96 -6.02 -10.09 -0.12
CA LEU A 96 -6.41 -11.49 0.03
C LEU A 96 -7.81 -11.53 0.63
N THR A 97 -8.72 -12.20 -0.06
CA THR A 97 -10.12 -12.36 0.29
C THR A 97 -10.33 -13.77 0.79
N PHE A 98 -10.95 -13.90 1.96
CA PHE A 98 -11.22 -15.20 2.57
C PHE A 98 -12.71 -15.41 2.73
N ASN A 99 -13.18 -16.57 2.27
CA ASN A 99 -14.55 -17.01 2.47
C ASN A 99 -14.56 -18.10 3.53
N ARG A 100 -15.59 -18.12 4.39
CA ARG A 100 -15.74 -19.20 5.37
C ARG A 100 -16.28 -20.43 4.65
N LYS A 101 -15.62 -21.59 4.85
CA LYS A 101 -16.00 -22.86 4.23
C LYS A 101 -17.43 -23.29 4.60
N ASP A 102 -17.91 -22.84 5.77
CA ASP A 102 -19.22 -23.16 6.33
C ASP A 102 -20.22 -22.00 6.20
N SER A 103 -20.29 -21.38 5.02
CA SER A 103 -21.42 -20.48 4.73
C SER A 103 -22.63 -21.35 4.42
N LEU A 104 -23.47 -21.60 5.43
CA LEU A 104 -24.84 -22.12 5.32
C LEU A 104 -25.71 -21.19 4.47
#